data_AF-A0AAJ5UDN8-F1
#
_entry.id   AF-A0AAJ5UDN8-F1
#
_cell.length_a   1.000
_cell.length_b   1.000
_cell.length_c   1.000
_cell.angle_alpha   90.00
_cell.angle_beta   90.00
_cell.angle_gamma   90.00
#
_symmetry.space_group_name_H-M   'P 1'
#
loop_
_entity.id
_entity.type
_entity.pdbx_description
1 polymer ?
#
loop_
_entity_poly.entity_id
_entity_poly.type
_entity_poly.pdbx_seq_one_letter_code
_entity_poly.pdbx_strand_id
1 'polypeptide(L)'
;MTQEEFAKQLGIGRTTLIRYENNERSPDATLLRDVALRFEVDPSWLLLGIGNVPERKHLSQEKQALLDAFDEMTPEQRRAILEVGKVLVQPKPNKFAG
;
A
#
# COMPACT_ATOMS: atom_id res chain seq x y z
N MET A 1 7.61 9.38 4.34
CA MET A 1 8.48 8.68 5.30
C MET A 1 9.93 8.99 4.98
N THR A 2 10.69 9.43 5.97
CA THR A 2 12.14 9.65 5.88
C THR A 2 12.92 8.37 6.20
N GLN A 3 14.21 8.31 5.87
CA GLN A 3 15.09 7.19 6.25
C GLN A 3 15.19 7.00 7.76
N GLU A 4 15.20 8.09 8.53
CA GLU A 4 15.24 8.05 10.00
C GLU A 4 13.96 7.41 10.57
N GLU A 5 12.80 7.82 10.05
CA GLU A 5 11.50 7.23 10.43
C GLU A 5 11.43 5.75 10.07
N PHE A 6 11.91 5.37 8.88
CA PHE A 6 11.93 3.98 8.44
C PHE A 6 12.86 3.11 9.30
N ALA A 7 14.08 3.58 9.59
CA ALA A 7 15.03 2.89 10.44
C ALA A 7 14.48 2.69 11.86
N LYS A 8 13.87 3.74 12.43
CA LYS A 8 13.22 3.69 13.74
C LYS A 8 12.07 2.68 13.78
N GLN A 9 11.28 2.63 12.71
CA GLN A 9 10.19 1.67 12.55
C GLN A 9 10.68 0.21 12.50
N LEU A 10 11.87 -0.02 11.95
CA LEU A 10 12.52 -1.32 11.90
C LEU A 10 13.40 -1.63 13.13
N GLY A 11 13.49 -0.72 14.10
CA GLY A 11 14.34 -0.89 15.28
C GLY A 11 15.84 -0.89 15.00
N ILE A 12 16.28 -0.34 13.86
CA ILE A 12 17.68 -0.25 13.46
C ILE A 12 18.16 1.21 13.47
N GLY A 13 19.47 1.43 13.58
CA GLY A 13 20.04 2.77 13.44
C GLY A 13 20.06 3.25 11.99
N ARG A 14 19.87 4.56 11.75
CA ARG A 14 19.90 5.16 10.40
C ARG A 14 21.14 4.79 9.58
N THR A 15 22.33 4.79 10.20
CA THR A 15 23.57 4.38 9.53
C THR A 15 23.53 2.92 9.07
N THR A 16 22.84 2.04 9.81
CA THR A 16 22.69 0.63 9.42
C THR A 16 21.83 0.52 8.16
N LEU A 17 20.73 1.28 8.09
CA LEU A 17 19.89 1.38 6.89
C LEU A 17 20.69 1.89 5.68
N ILE A 18 21.47 2.97 5.84
CA ILE A 18 22.29 3.53 4.76
C ILE A 18 23.28 2.48 4.21
N ARG A 19 23.89 1.67 5.09
CA ARG A 19 24.81 0.60 4.66
C ARG A 19 24.10 -0.47 3.85
N TYR A 20 22.82 -0.76 4.14
CA TYR A 20 22.02 -1.65 3.30
C TYR A 20 21.74 -1.02 1.93
N GLU A 21 21.32 0.24 1.89
CA GLU A 21 21.02 0.95 0.64
C GLU A 21 22.24 1.13 -0.26
N ASN A 22 23.43 1.28 0.33
CA ASN A 22 24.70 1.40 -0.40
C ASN A 22 25.32 0.06 -0.79
N ASN A 23 24.67 -1.08 -0.49
CA ASN A 23 25.21 -2.43 -0.67
C ASN A 23 26.51 -2.70 0.11
N GLU A 24 26.82 -1.91 1.14
CA GLU A 24 27.97 -2.12 2.02
C GLU A 24 27.73 -3.29 2.99
N ARG A 25 26.46 -3.61 3.27
CA ARG A 25 26.04 -4.73 4.10
C ARG A 25 24.74 -5.31 3.56
N SER A 26 24.52 -6.61 3.77
CA SER A 26 23.22 -7.22 3.53
C SER A 26 22.38 -7.27 4.81
N PRO A 27 21.06 -6.97 4.72
CA PRO A 27 20.14 -7.19 5.84
C PRO A 27 20.00 -8.68 6.13
N ASP A 28 19.76 -9.02 7.39
CA ASP A 28 19.50 -10.41 7.78
C ASP A 28 18.04 -10.81 7.50
N ALA A 29 17.77 -12.12 7.56
CA ALA A 29 16.45 -12.67 7.30
C ALA A 29 15.37 -12.17 8.28
N THR A 30 15.75 -11.81 9.52
CA THR A 30 14.82 -11.29 10.52
C THR A 30 14.35 -9.91 10.12
N LEU A 31 15.27 -9.03 9.74
CA LEU A 31 14.94 -7.69 9.26
C LEU A 31 14.12 -7.73 7.97
N LEU A 32 14.46 -8.60 7.03
CA LEU A 32 13.72 -8.77 5.77
C LEU A 32 12.28 -9.24 6.00
N ARG A 33 12.09 -10.19 6.91
CA ARG A 33 10.76 -10.63 7.35
C ARG A 33 9.98 -9.47 7.98
N ASP A 34 10.62 -8.70 8.85
CA ASP A 34 9.97 -7.58 9.53
C ASP A 34 9.57 -6.48 8.53
N VAL A 35 10.38 -6.22 7.50
CA VAL A 35 10.00 -5.34 6.39
C VAL A 35 8.77 -5.88 5.66
N ALA A 36 8.78 -7.16 5.26
CA ALA A 36 7.68 -7.75 4.51
C ALA A 36 6.35 -7.70 5.28
N LEU A 37 6.37 -8.06 6.57
CA LEU A 37 5.17 -8.09 7.41
C LEU A 37 4.66 -6.69 7.77
N ARG A 38 5.56 -5.75 8.06
CA ARG A 38 5.20 -4.43 8.61
C ARG A 38 4.77 -3.45 7.53
N PHE A 39 5.25 -3.64 6.30
CA PHE A 39 4.92 -2.79 5.15
C PHE A 39 4.07 -3.52 4.11
N GLU A 40 3.61 -4.74 4.42
CA GLU A 40 2.79 -5.58 3.54
C GLU A 40 3.39 -5.73 2.12
N VAL A 41 4.72 -5.92 2.09
CA VAL A 41 5.50 -6.05 0.84
C VAL A 41 5.66 -7.54 0.50
N ASP A 42 5.49 -7.90 -0.77
CA ASP A 42 5.75 -9.25 -1.26
C ASP A 42 7.23 -9.64 -1.04
N PRO A 43 7.52 -10.70 -0.26
CA PRO A 43 8.89 -11.17 -0.05
C PRO A 43 9.63 -11.54 -1.33
N SER A 44 8.91 -12.05 -2.34
CA SER A 44 9.48 -12.41 -3.64
C SER A 44 10.00 -11.16 -4.35
N TRP A 45 9.24 -10.07 -4.26
CA TRP A 45 9.64 -8.80 -4.85
C TRP A 45 10.81 -8.20 -4.09
N LEU A 46 10.75 -8.23 -2.76
CA LEU A 46 11.79 -7.69 -1.89
C LEU A 46 13.16 -8.36 -2.12
N LEU A 47 13.18 -9.67 -2.38
CA LEU A 47 14.42 -10.44 -2.51
C LEU A 47 14.90 -10.60 -3.94
N LEU A 48 13.98 -10.80 -4.88
CA LEU A 48 14.28 -11.24 -6.25
C LEU A 48 13.82 -10.24 -7.32
N GLY A 49 13.09 -9.19 -6.93
CA GLY A 49 12.51 -8.22 -7.86
C GLY A 49 11.36 -8.77 -8.72
N ILE A 50 10.81 -9.94 -8.39
CA ILE A 50 9.70 -10.59 -9.09
C ILE A 50 8.48 -10.71 -8.18
N GLY A 51 7.28 -10.84 -8.74
CA GLY A 51 6.04 -10.97 -7.97
C GLY A 51 5.26 -9.66 -7.91
N ASN A 52 4.46 -9.48 -6.85
CA ASN A 52 3.61 -8.31 -6.71
C ASN A 52 4.45 -7.08 -6.35
N VAL A 53 4.80 -6.30 -7.38
CA VAL A 53 5.47 -5.01 -7.21
C VAL A 53 4.52 -4.11 -6.42
N PRO A 54 4.98 -3.43 -5.35
CA PRO A 54 4.19 -2.41 -4.70
C PRO A 54 3.78 -1.38 -5.75
N GLU A 55 2.51 -1.39 -6.17
CA GLU A 55 1.98 -0.35 -7.03
C GLU A 55 2.14 0.96 -6.27
N ARG A 56 2.94 1.89 -6.79
CA ARG A 56 2.75 3.30 -6.45
C ARG A 56 1.38 3.67 -6.98
N LYS A 57 0.34 3.43 -6.18
CA LYS A 57 -1.01 3.92 -6.46
C LYS A 57 -0.93 5.44 -6.37
N HIS A 58 -0.58 6.08 -7.48
CA HIS A 58 -0.92 7.46 -7.70
C HIS A 58 -2.43 7.51 -7.80
N LEU A 59 -3.07 7.72 -6.66
CA LEU A 59 -4.49 8.01 -6.60
C LEU A 59 -4.70 9.30 -7.39
N SER A 60 -5.69 9.32 -8.28
CA SER A 60 -6.12 10.59 -8.86
C SER A 60 -6.57 11.51 -7.74
N GLN A 61 -6.51 12.83 -7.97
CA GLN A 61 -6.97 13.82 -7.00
C GLN A 61 -8.42 13.53 -6.56
N GLU A 62 -9.26 13.10 -7.50
CA GLU A 62 -10.65 12.69 -7.23
C GLU A 62 -10.73 11.47 -6.31
N LYS A 63 -9.90 10.46 -6.54
CA LYS A 63 -9.88 9.25 -5.70
C LYS A 63 -9.35 9.55 -4.30
N GLN A 64 -8.38 10.46 -4.17
CA GLN A 64 -7.89 10.91 -2.87
C GLN A 64 -8.97 11.67 -2.10
N ALA A 65 -9.64 12.63 -2.75
CA ALA A 65 -10.72 13.41 -2.14
C ALA A 65 -11.88 12.52 -1.64
N LEU A 66 -12.18 11.43 -2.36
CA LEU A 66 -13.18 10.45 -1.92
C LEU A 66 -12.76 9.72 -0.63
N LEU A 67 -11.48 9.35 -0.49
CA LEU A 67 -10.98 8.70 0.73
C LEU A 67 -10.99 9.65 1.92
N ASP A 68 -10.52 10.88 1.72
CA ASP A 68 -10.51 11.91 2.77
C ASP A 68 -11.93 12.18 3.28
N ALA A 69 -12.91 12.29 2.37
CA ALA A 69 -14.31 12.45 2.73
C ALA A 69 -14.87 11.23 3.47
N PHE A 70 -14.46 10.01 3.09
CA PHE A 70 -14.93 8.78 3.71
C PHE A 70 -14.44 8.63 5.16
N ASP A 71 -13.20 9.07 5.43
CA ASP A 71 -12.62 9.02 6.78
C ASP A 71 -13.35 9.92 7.77
N GLU A 72 -13.92 11.04 7.32
CA GLU A 72 -14.72 11.96 8.15
C GLU A 72 -16.19 11.54 8.33
N MET A 73 -16.67 10.53 7.60
CA MET A 73 -18.07 10.08 7.65
C MET A 73 -18.39 9.21 8.88
N THR A 74 -19.66 9.27 9.33
CA THR A 74 -20.18 8.33 10.34
C THR A 74 -20.31 6.91 9.77
N PRO A 75 -20.41 5.87 10.62
CA PRO A 75 -20.60 4.49 10.16
C PRO A 75 -21.81 4.31 9.23
N GLU A 76 -22.91 5.03 9.49
CA GLU A 76 -24.13 4.98 8.68
C GLU A 76 -23.91 5.60 7.29
N GLN A 77 -23.23 6.74 7.23
CA GLN A 77 -22.87 7.41 5.98
C GLN A 77 -21.90 6.57 5.14
N ARG A 78 -20.90 5.97 5.78
CA ARG A 78 -19.97 5.03 5.15
C ARG A 78 -20.70 3.82 4.55
N ARG A 79 -21.68 3.26 5.26
CA ARG A 79 -22.52 2.17 4.72
C ARG A 79 -23.31 2.62 3.50
N ALA A 80 -23.95 3.78 3.57
CA ALA A 80 -24.75 4.30 2.45
C ALA A 80 -23.91 4.52 1.19
N ILE A 81 -22.73 5.15 1.30
CA ILE A 81 -21.87 5.41 0.13
C ILE A 81 -21.29 4.12 -0.46
N LEU A 82 -21.00 3.11 0.37
CA LEU A 82 -20.56 1.80 -0.11
C LEU A 82 -21.67 1.05 -0.87
N GLU A 83 -22.92 1.13 -0.41
CA GLU A 83 -24.05 0.54 -1.14
C GLU A 83 -24.28 1.23 -2.48
N VAL A 84 -24.20 2.57 -2.52
CA VAL A 84 -24.26 3.31 -3.79
C VAL A 84 -23.12 2.88 -4.72
N GLY A 85 -21.90 2.77 -4.22
CA GLY A 85 -20.75 2.29 -5.00
C GLY A 85 -20.99 0.91 -5.62
N LYS A 86 -21.53 -0.05 -4.85
CA LYS A 86 -21.87 -1.40 -5.35
C LYS A 86 -22.91 -1.37 -6.46
N VAL A 87 -23.91 -0.48 -6.37
CA VAL A 87 -24.93 -0.29 -7.41
C VAL A 87 -24.32 0.30 -8.69
N LEU A 88 -23.38 1.24 -8.56
CA LEU A 88 -22.74 1.91 -9.70
C LEU A 88 -21.69 1.04 -10.42
N VAL A 89 -21.14 0.02 -9.75
CA VAL A 89 -20.17 -0.93 -10.33
C VAL A 89 -20.85 -2.02 -11.19
N GLN A 90 -22.19 -2.06 -11.24
CA GLN A 90 -22.92 -3.03 -12.05
C GLN A 90 -22.52 -2.91 -13.54
N PRO A 91 -22.29 -4.04 -14.24
CA PRO A 91 -21.84 -4.03 -15.62
C PRO A 91 -22.87 -3.32 -16.53
N LYS A 92 -22.37 -2.55 -17.50
CA LYS A 92 -23.20 -1.91 -18.54
C LYS A 92 -24.23 -2.92 -19.07
N PRO A 93 -25.53 -2.58 -19.17
CA PRO A 93 -26.52 -3.48 -19.75
C PRO A 93 -26.07 -3.83 -21.17
N ASN A 94 -25.95 -5.13 -21.44
CA ASN A 94 -25.51 -5.65 -22.72
C ASN A 94 -26.55 -5.26 -23.77
N LYS A 95 -26.24 -4.27 -24.62
CA LYS A 95 -27.11 -3.83 -25.73
C LYS A 95 -27.02 -4.81 -26.91
N PHE A 96 -27.25 -6.10 -26.67
CA PHE A 96 -27.45 -7.12 -27.70
C PHE A 96 -28.34 -8.23 -27.13
N ALA A 97 -29.62 -7.93 -26.96
CA ALA A 97 -30.69 -8.92 -26.86
C ALA A 97 -31.94 -8.28 -27.47
N GLY A 98 -32.27 -8.70 -28.68
CA GLY A 98 -33.39 -8.17 -29.48
C GLY A 98 -33.01 -8.05 -30.94
#